data_AF-A0A183D9V5-F1
#
_entry.id   AF-A0A183D9V5-F1
#
_cell.length_a   1.000
_cell.length_b   1.000
_cell.length_c   1.000
_cell.angle_alpha   90.00
_cell.angle_beta   90.00
_cell.angle_gamma   90.00
#
_symmetry.space_group_name_H-M   'P 1'
#
loop_
_entity.id
_entity.type
_entity.pdbx_description
1 polymer ?
#
loop_
_entity_poly.entity_id
_entity_poly.type
_entity_poly.pdbx_seq_one_letter_code
_entity_poly.pdbx_strand_id
1 'polypeptide(L)'
;MFQEDLVAKEMYTPVFDLRKLKYGHTIIGPAIIIDANSTIVIEPFCKATVTCEGNIEISVESAKRIEIGVDVDPIQLSIFSHRFMSIAEQMGRILQRTAISTNIKERLDFSCALFGPDGGLVANAP
;
A
#
# COMPACT_ATOMS: atom_id res chain seq x y z
N MET A 1 -23.68 13.29 -18.34
CA MET A 1 -24.33 12.75 -17.13
C MET A 1 -23.22 12.17 -16.24
N PHE A 2 -22.39 13.05 -15.68
CA PHE A 2 -21.34 12.70 -14.71
C PHE A 2 -21.82 13.29 -13.39
N GLN A 3 -22.59 12.48 -12.65
CA GLN A 3 -23.04 12.73 -11.28
C GLN A 3 -21.81 13.05 -10.42
N GLU A 4 -21.74 14.22 -9.77
CA GLU A 4 -22.23 14.39 -8.40
C GLU A 4 -21.93 13.17 -7.53
N ASP A 5 -20.73 13.13 -6.93
CA ASP A 5 -20.44 12.59 -5.59
C ASP A 5 -18.91 12.44 -5.37
N LEU A 6 -18.20 13.57 -5.25
CA LEU A 6 -16.93 13.60 -4.52
C LEU A 6 -17.03 14.59 -3.37
N VAL A 7 -18.11 14.48 -2.60
CA VAL A 7 -18.19 15.12 -1.28
C VAL A 7 -17.36 14.25 -0.34
N ALA A 8 -16.31 14.83 0.25
CA ALA A 8 -15.57 14.18 1.33
C ALA A 8 -16.57 13.84 2.45
N LYS A 9 -16.93 12.56 2.57
CA LYS A 9 -17.88 12.08 3.57
C LYS A 9 -17.10 11.65 4.80
N GLU A 10 -17.41 12.25 5.94
CA GLU A 10 -16.88 11.76 7.22
C GLU A 10 -17.42 10.35 7.48
N MET A 11 -16.51 9.42 7.79
CA MET A 11 -16.84 8.03 8.11
C MET A 11 -16.25 7.68 9.47
N TYR A 12 -17.04 7.03 10.31
CA TYR A 12 -16.53 6.46 11.55
C TYR A 12 -15.41 5.45 11.22
N THR A 13 -14.22 5.69 11.77
CA THR A 13 -13.01 4.93 11.44
C THR A 13 -12.36 4.42 12.73
N PRO A 14 -12.63 3.17 13.17
CA PRO A 14 -12.03 2.61 14.36
C PRO A 14 -10.51 2.45 14.21
N VAL A 15 -9.79 2.62 15.32
CA VAL A 15 -8.33 2.48 15.39
C VAL A 15 -7.99 1.23 16.20
N PHE A 16 -7.17 0.35 15.63
CA PHE A 16 -6.73 -0.90 16.22
C PHE A 16 -5.22 -0.89 16.47
N ASP A 17 -4.78 -1.40 17.61
CA ASP A 17 -3.35 -1.66 17.87
C ASP A 17 -2.98 -3.04 17.33
N LEU A 18 -2.03 -3.10 16.38
CA LEU A 18 -1.61 -4.33 15.72
C LEU A 18 -1.21 -5.41 16.74
N ARG A 19 -0.58 -5.03 17.86
CA ARG A 19 -0.09 -5.96 18.90
C ARG A 19 -1.21 -6.66 19.67
N LYS A 20 -2.44 -6.14 19.57
CA LYS A 20 -3.65 -6.74 20.20
C LYS A 20 -4.41 -7.65 19.24
N LEU A 21 -4.07 -7.64 17.95
CA LEU A 21 -4.69 -8.49 16.95
C LEU A 21 -4.04 -9.87 16.96
N LYS A 22 -4.86 -10.90 16.77
CA LYS A 22 -4.41 -12.29 16.74
C LYS A 22 -4.70 -12.89 15.37
N TYR A 23 -4.03 -14.01 15.07
CA TYR A 23 -4.30 -14.82 13.88
C TYR A 23 -5.81 -15.00 13.65
N GLY A 24 -6.24 -14.77 12.40
CA GLY A 24 -7.64 -14.90 11.98
C GLY A 24 -8.51 -13.67 12.26
N HIS A 25 -8.02 -12.65 12.99
CA HIS A 25 -8.73 -11.38 13.09
C HIS A 25 -8.95 -10.78 11.71
N THR A 26 -10.20 -10.40 11.46
CA THR A 26 -10.63 -9.74 10.23
C THR A 26 -11.15 -8.34 10.58
N ILE A 27 -10.68 -7.33 9.86
CA ILE A 27 -11.09 -5.94 9.99
C ILE A 27 -11.64 -5.48 8.64
N ILE A 28 -12.89 -5.03 8.63
CA ILE A 28 -13.55 -4.47 7.44
C ILE A 28 -13.35 -2.95 7.48
N GLY A 29 -12.91 -2.37 6.37
CA GLY A 29 -12.71 -0.93 6.26
C GLY A 29 -14.04 -0.14 6.25
N PRO A 30 -14.00 1.17 6.56
CA PRO A 30 -12.81 1.95 6.87
C PRO A 30 -12.27 1.69 8.28
N ALA A 31 -10.95 1.51 8.42
CA ALA A 31 -10.29 1.34 9.71
C ALA A 31 -8.82 1.78 9.66
N ILE A 32 -8.23 2.05 10.81
CA ILE A 32 -6.78 2.31 10.94
C ILE A 32 -6.19 1.24 11.84
N ILE A 33 -5.08 0.65 11.44
CA ILE A 33 -4.27 -0.26 12.25
C ILE A 33 -2.94 0.44 12.54
N ILE A 34 -2.64 0.69 13.81
CA ILE A 34 -1.40 1.31 14.25
C ILE A 34 -0.44 0.27 14.80
N ASP A 35 0.84 0.46 14.48
CA ASP A 35 1.97 -0.27 15.03
C ASP A 35 3.07 0.71 15.48
N ALA A 36 4.11 0.22 16.15
CA ALA A 36 5.24 1.04 16.59
C ALA A 36 5.92 1.79 15.44
N ASN A 37 5.96 1.20 14.25
CA ASN A 37 6.75 1.71 13.12
C ASN A 37 5.89 2.00 11.87
N SER A 38 4.59 1.74 11.92
CA SER A 38 3.71 1.88 10.75
C SER A 38 2.27 2.22 11.14
N THR A 39 1.56 2.84 10.19
CA THR A 39 0.12 3.08 10.27
C THR A 39 -0.49 2.59 8.98
N ILE A 40 -1.37 1.59 9.08
CA ILE A 40 -2.04 0.97 7.94
C ILE A 40 -3.47 1.50 7.89
N VAL A 41 -3.83 2.10 6.78
CA VAL A 41 -5.21 2.54 6.51
C VAL A 41 -5.91 1.44 5.71
N ILE A 42 -7.00 0.91 6.26
CA ILE A 42 -7.89 -0.01 5.55
C ILE A 42 -8.99 0.84 4.94
N GLU A 43 -8.92 1.04 3.63
CA GLU A 43 -9.92 1.83 2.89
C GLU A 43 -11.31 1.16 2.92
N PRO A 44 -12.39 1.92 2.68
CA PRO A 44 -13.71 1.33 2.44
C PRO A 44 -13.65 0.23 1.36
N PHE A 45 -14.44 -0.82 1.53
CA PHE A 45 -14.48 -2.00 0.63
C PHE A 45 -13.19 -2.85 0.62
N CYS A 46 -12.26 -2.59 1.53
CA CYS A 46 -11.12 -3.45 1.80
C CYS A 46 -11.34 -4.27 3.08
N LYS A 47 -10.78 -5.47 3.10
CA LYS A 47 -10.77 -6.38 4.25
C LYS A 47 -9.32 -6.70 4.61
N ALA A 48 -8.92 -6.39 5.83
CA ALA A 48 -7.65 -6.80 6.40
C ALA A 48 -7.80 -8.08 7.22
N THR A 49 -6.90 -9.04 7.04
CA THR A 49 -6.86 -10.30 7.78
C THR A 49 -5.45 -10.53 8.35
N VAL A 50 -5.35 -10.87 9.63
CA VAL A 50 -4.08 -11.25 10.24
C VAL A 50 -3.75 -12.70 9.90
N THR A 51 -2.67 -12.93 9.17
CA THR A 51 -2.20 -14.27 8.80
C THR A 51 -1.58 -14.99 10.00
N CYS A 52 -1.32 -16.29 9.87
CA CYS A 52 -0.69 -17.10 10.93
C CYS A 52 0.73 -16.62 11.25
N GLU A 53 1.42 -16.02 10.29
CA GLU A 53 2.76 -15.44 10.42
C GLU A 53 2.74 -14.03 11.04
N GLY A 54 1.55 -13.47 11.29
CA GLY A 54 1.38 -12.12 11.83
C GLY A 54 1.39 -11.02 10.76
N ASN A 55 1.43 -11.38 9.47
CA ASN A 55 1.30 -10.42 8.38
C ASN A 55 -0.15 -9.89 8.30
N ILE A 56 -0.31 -8.69 7.75
CA ILE A 56 -1.62 -8.14 7.39
C ILE A 56 -1.87 -8.37 5.90
N GLU A 57 -2.79 -9.27 5.59
CA GLU A 57 -3.28 -9.48 4.24
C GLU A 57 -4.46 -8.53 3.98
N ILE A 58 -4.38 -7.71 2.93
CA ILE A 58 -5.46 -6.80 2.54
C ILE A 58 -6.10 -7.29 1.24
N SER A 59 -7.34 -7.76 1.35
CA SER A 59 -8.19 -8.06 0.21
C SER A 59 -8.95 -6.81 -0.20
N VAL A 60 -8.74 -6.36 -1.43
CA VAL A 60 -9.54 -5.31 -2.05
C VAL A 60 -10.70 -5.99 -2.76
N GLU A 61 -11.94 -5.75 -2.35
CA GLU A 61 -13.07 -6.20 -3.17
C GLU A 61 -12.98 -5.46 -4.50
N SER A 62 -12.81 -6.22 -5.59
CA SER A 62 -12.51 -5.66 -6.90
C SER A 62 -13.61 -4.66 -7.27
N ALA A 63 -13.27 -3.36 -7.21
CA ALA A 63 -13.98 -2.39 -8.01
C ALA A 63 -14.02 -2.91 -9.44
N LYS A 64 -15.14 -2.72 -10.16
CA LYS A 64 -15.33 -3.17 -11.55
C LYS A 64 -14.02 -3.03 -12.30
N ARG A 65 -13.46 -4.15 -12.76
CA ARG A 65 -12.25 -4.14 -13.59
C ARG A 65 -12.60 -3.32 -14.83
N ILE A 66 -12.14 -2.08 -14.86
CA ILE A 66 -12.28 -1.25 -16.04
C ILE A 66 -11.41 -1.94 -17.08
N GLU A 67 -12.02 -2.39 -18.18
CA GLU A 67 -11.25 -2.82 -19.34
C GLU A 67 -10.48 -1.60 -19.82
N ILE A 68 -9.19 -1.56 -19.48
CA ILE A 68 -8.27 -0.55 -20.00
C ILE A 68 -8.15 -0.89 -21.49
N GLY A 69 -8.69 -0.01 -22.34
CA GLY A 69 -8.56 -0.14 -23.78
C GLY A 69 -7.09 -0.14 -24.19
N VAL A 70 -6.80 -0.66 -25.39
CA VAL A 70 -5.43 -0.76 -25.92
C VAL A 70 -4.82 0.62 -26.24
N ASP A 71 -5.63 1.69 -26.19
CA ASP A 71 -5.15 3.05 -26.41
C ASP A 71 -4.46 3.60 -25.15
N VAL A 72 -3.14 3.67 -25.21
CA VAL A 72 -2.29 4.12 -24.10
C VAL A 72 -2.23 5.64 -24.12
N ASP A 73 -2.96 6.28 -23.21
CA ASP A 73 -2.80 7.72 -22.97
C ASP A 73 -1.41 7.99 -22.35
N PRO A 74 -0.51 8.74 -23.04
CA PRO A 74 0.84 9.02 -22.54
C PRO A 74 0.83 9.79 -21.21
N ILE A 75 -0.21 10.58 -20.93
CA ILE A 75 -0.36 11.29 -19.67
C ILE A 75 -0.63 10.29 -18.54
N GLN A 76 -1.58 9.36 -18.73
CA GLN A 76 -1.86 8.32 -17.74
C GLN A 76 -0.64 7.42 -17.49
N LEU A 77 0.06 7.01 -18.55
CA LEU A 77 1.27 6.19 -18.42
C LEU A 77 2.33 6.90 -17.57
N SER A 78 2.56 8.20 -17.81
CA SER A 78 3.49 9.01 -17.02
C SER A 78 3.05 9.11 -15.55
N ILE A 79 1.76 9.30 -15.27
CA ILE A 79 1.22 9.35 -13.89
C ILE A 79 1.47 8.03 -13.16
N PHE A 80 1.15 6.89 -13.78
CA PHE A 80 1.38 5.58 -13.16
C PHE A 80 2.86 5.30 -12.94
N SER A 81 3.71 5.62 -13.92
CA SER A 81 5.15 5.42 -13.82
C SER A 81 5.74 6.18 -12.63
N HIS A 82 5.40 7.47 -12.47
CA HIS A 82 5.84 8.27 -11.33
C HIS A 82 5.25 7.78 -10.00
N ARG A 83 3.99 7.31 -9.99
CA ARG A 83 3.36 6.78 -8.78
C ARG A 83 4.08 5.53 -8.29
N PHE A 84 4.40 4.58 -9.16
CA PHE A 84 5.14 3.37 -8.78
C PHE A 84 6.57 3.68 -8.33
N MET A 85 7.26 4.59 -9.02
CA MET A 85 8.58 5.06 -8.59
C MET A 85 8.53 5.68 -7.19
N SER A 86 7.55 6.56 -6.94
CA SER A 86 7.37 7.21 -5.65
C SER A 86 7.14 6.21 -4.51
N ILE A 87 6.40 5.12 -4.78
CA ILE A 87 6.21 4.03 -3.81
C ILE A 87 7.56 3.36 -3.48
N ALA A 88 8.34 2.98 -4.49
CA ALA A 88 9.66 2.37 -4.27
C ALA A 88 10.59 3.29 -3.45
N GLU A 89 10.59 4.59 -3.73
CA GLU A 89 11.38 5.56 -2.96
C GLU A 89 10.87 5.72 -1.51
N GLN A 90 9.54 5.74 -1.31
CA GLN A 90 8.96 5.81 0.03
C GLN A 90 9.39 4.59 0.85
N MET A 91 9.36 3.39 0.26
CA MET A 91 9.86 2.17 0.89
C MET A 91 11.33 2.32 1.31
N GLY A 92 12.20 2.77 0.40
CA GLY A 92 13.62 2.97 0.68
C GLY A 92 13.88 3.96 1.82
N ARG A 93 13.18 5.09 1.82
CA ARG A 93 13.26 6.10 2.89
C ARG A 93 12.84 5.56 4.26
N ILE A 94 11.78 4.76 4.31
CA ILE A 94 11.32 4.14 5.57
C ILE A 94 12.32 3.08 6.04
N LEU A 95 12.82 2.24 5.14
CA LEU A 95 13.83 1.23 5.45
C LEU A 95 15.10 1.88 6.03
N GLN A 96 15.64 2.90 5.37
CA GLN A 96 16.83 3.63 5.84
C GLN A 96 16.62 4.26 7.23
N ARG A 97 15.45 4.86 7.47
CA ARG A 97 15.14 5.56 8.74
C ARG A 97 14.98 4.61 9.92
N THR A 98 14.51 3.39 9.67
CA THR A 98 14.19 2.40 10.71
C THR A 98 15.28 1.36 10.89
N ALA A 99 16.25 1.28 9.97
CA ALA A 99 17.34 0.32 10.04
C ALA A 99 18.31 0.57 11.21
N ILE A 100 18.69 -0.52 11.88
CA ILE A 100 19.78 -0.56 12.86
C ILE A 100 21.13 -0.82 12.16
N SER A 101 21.12 -1.54 11.03
CA SER A 101 22.31 -1.88 10.26
C SER A 101 22.96 -0.62 9.67
N THR A 102 24.26 -0.42 9.92
CA THR A 102 25.04 0.66 9.33
C THR A 102 25.21 0.51 7.82
N ASN A 103 25.21 -0.73 7.31
CA ASN A 103 25.21 -0.98 5.85
C ASN A 103 23.96 -0.36 5.20
N ILE A 104 22.81 -0.46 5.84
CA ILE A 104 21.56 0.11 5.31
C ILE A 104 21.45 1.61 5.64
N LYS A 105 21.72 1.99 6.89
CA LYS A 105 21.46 3.36 7.39
C LYS A 105 22.46 4.39 6.86
N GLU A 106 23.73 4.03 6.78
CA GLU A 106 24.84 4.94 6.47
C GLU A 106 25.45 4.67 5.10
N ARG A 107 25.70 3.39 4.78
CA ARG A 107 26.29 3.01 3.48
C ARG A 107 25.28 2.93 2.34
N LEU A 108 23.97 2.92 2.66
CA LEU A 108 22.87 2.82 1.70
C LEU A 108 22.98 1.58 0.79
N ASP A 109 23.44 0.48 1.37
CA ASP A 109 23.59 -0.81 0.70
C ASP A 109 22.25 -1.58 0.75
N PHE A 110 21.28 -1.09 -0.02
CA PHE A 110 19.96 -1.71 -0.22
C PHE A 110 19.35 -1.24 -1.55
N SER A 111 18.21 -1.83 -1.92
CA SER A 111 17.34 -1.31 -2.97
C SER A 111 15.91 -1.78 -2.70
N CYS A 112 14.93 -0.96 -3.08
CA CYS A 112 13.51 -1.30 -3.04
C CYS A 112 12.96 -1.42 -4.46
N ALA A 113 12.13 -2.43 -4.73
CA ALA A 113 11.59 -2.68 -6.06
C ALA A 113 10.13 -3.15 -6.01
N LEU A 114 9.39 -2.81 -7.08
CA LEU A 114 8.04 -3.28 -7.37
C LEU A 114 8.07 -4.23 -8.56
N PHE A 115 7.36 -5.34 -8.44
CA PHE A 115 7.31 -6.38 -9.45
C PHE A 115 5.88 -6.65 -9.92
N GLY A 116 5.74 -6.97 -11.21
CA GLY A 116 4.50 -7.44 -11.79
C GLY A 116 4.18 -8.89 -11.39
N PRO A 117 2.96 -9.38 -11.71
CA PRO A 117 2.56 -10.76 -11.44
C PRO A 117 3.43 -11.82 -12.12
N ASP A 118 4.13 -11.44 -13.20
CA ASP A 118 5.08 -12.26 -13.94
C ASP A 118 6.52 -12.16 -13.40
N GLY A 119 6.75 -11.35 -12.36
CA GLY A 119 8.07 -11.06 -11.81
C GLY A 119 8.85 -9.99 -12.58
N GLY A 120 8.25 -9.32 -13.57
CA GLY A 120 8.87 -8.22 -14.29
C GLY A 120 9.10 -7.00 -13.39
N LEU A 121 10.25 -6.34 -13.50
CA LEU A 121 10.55 -5.13 -12.74
C LEU A 121 9.71 -3.94 -13.24
N VAL A 122 8.89 -3.37 -12.36
CA VAL A 122 8.01 -2.22 -12.67
C VAL A 122 8.66 -0.89 -12.24
N ALA A 123 9.24 -0.85 -11.05
CA ALA A 123 9.93 0.32 -10.52
C ALA A 123 10.99 -0.11 -9.50
N ASN A 124 12.07 0.66 -9.39
CA ASN A 124 13.10 0.46 -8.38
C ASN A 124 13.62 1.80 -7.85
N ALA A 125 14.02 1.81 -6.58
CA ALA A 125 14.64 2.94 -5.91
C ALA A 125 15.86 2.46 -5.10
N PRO A 126 16.82 3.36 -4.82
CA PRO A 126 17.91 3.07 -3.88
C PRO A 126 17.38 2.81 -2.47
#